data_AF-A0A5J9WMK9-F1
#
_entry.id   AF-A0A5J9WMK9-F1
#
_cell.length_a   1.000
_cell.length_b   1.000
_cell.length_c   1.000
_cell.angle_alpha   90.00
_cell.angle_beta   90.00
_cell.angle_gamma   90.00
#
_symmetry.space_group_name_H-M   'P 1'
#
loop_
_entity.id
_entity.type
_entity.pdbx_description
1 polymer ?
#
loop_
_entity_poly.entity_id
_entity_poly.type
_entity_poly.pdbx_seq_one_letter_code
_entity_poly.pdbx_strand_id
1 'polypeptide(L)'
;MLQIFSLKLTNPPLAVAAGEPIAIYGFMAVRGLSDSLRNYVFNRSRDDPFVIKDVNSDPFIQLSGPARGVNLQARAMLEYDMKVVRNGQGEEADDVPLIAGTAVFSNKATGVFTHRITCADRGGAAAEEMRRARFPRAAEATVQIRIIELAKHDGNGNGGLDLSITGFVPTFPEDTIMLFRGVVGDAPCELRRFVVAYLILRVEARGGDDAGSSSWARRAGKFAFRATVHGSITDRRKFDFATVEVKVTWSNIVTYPDDMM
;
A
#
# COMPACT_ATOMS: atom_id res chain seq x y z
N MET A 1 -13.01 -3.81 10.94
CA MET A 1 -11.72 -3.16 10.64
C MET A 1 -11.82 -2.35 9.35
N LEU A 2 -11.17 -1.19 9.28
CA LEU A 2 -11.00 -0.39 8.06
C LEU A 2 -9.75 -0.87 7.32
N GLN A 3 -9.86 -1.04 6.00
CA GLN A 3 -8.75 -1.27 5.08
C GLN A 3 -8.70 -0.15 4.04
N ILE A 4 -7.52 0.39 3.79
CA ILE A 4 -7.24 1.22 2.62
C ILE A 4 -6.50 0.33 1.61
N PHE A 5 -7.02 0.23 0.39
CA PHE A 5 -6.48 -0.68 -0.65
C PHE A 5 -5.46 0.01 -1.53
N SER A 6 -5.76 1.24 -1.93
CA SER A 6 -4.97 1.99 -2.89
C SER A 6 -5.20 3.48 -2.74
N LEU A 7 -4.18 4.22 -3.17
CA LEU A 7 -4.19 5.65 -3.33
C LEU A 7 -3.68 5.94 -4.74
N LYS A 8 -4.46 6.67 -5.53
CA LYS A 8 -4.19 6.95 -6.94
C LYS A 8 -4.17 8.45 -7.18
N LEU A 9 -3.13 8.94 -7.84
CA LEU A 9 -3.12 10.31 -8.34
C LEU A 9 -4.02 10.41 -9.57
N THR A 10 -5.02 11.29 -9.53
CA THR A 10 -6.01 11.42 -10.63
C THR A 10 -5.91 12.73 -11.39
N ASN A 11 -5.46 13.79 -10.73
CA ASN A 11 -5.20 15.07 -11.37
C ASN A 11 -3.84 15.57 -10.86
N PRO A 12 -2.74 15.35 -11.60
CA PRO A 12 -1.42 15.82 -11.17
C PRO A 12 -1.37 17.35 -11.20
N PRO A 13 -0.59 18.01 -10.32
CA PRO A 13 -0.49 19.47 -10.34
C PRO A 13 0.03 19.97 -11.69
N LEU A 14 -0.64 20.97 -12.26
CA LEU A 14 -0.27 21.65 -13.53
C LEU A 14 1.19 22.15 -13.59
N ALA A 15 1.85 22.26 -12.44
CA ALA A 15 3.23 22.70 -12.32
C ALA A 15 4.28 21.62 -12.64
N VAL A 16 3.87 20.37 -12.88
CA VAL A 16 4.76 19.30 -13.35
C VAL A 16 4.57 19.14 -14.85
N ALA A 17 5.65 19.15 -15.63
CA ALA A 17 5.55 18.98 -17.07
C ALA A 17 4.99 17.59 -17.42
N ALA A 18 4.21 17.51 -18.50
CA ALA A 18 3.61 16.26 -18.93
C ALA A 18 4.70 15.21 -19.21
N GLY A 19 4.64 14.08 -18.49
CA GLY A 19 5.59 12.97 -18.63
C GLY A 19 6.80 13.02 -17.69
N GLU A 20 6.92 14.02 -16.82
CA GLU A 20 7.98 14.04 -15.81
C GLU A 20 7.62 13.18 -14.57
N PRO A 21 8.61 12.53 -13.94
CA PRO A 21 8.40 11.83 -12.68
C PRO A 21 7.90 12.77 -11.59
N ILE A 22 6.91 12.31 -10.82
CA ILE A 22 6.33 13.07 -9.72
C ILE A 22 6.88 12.52 -8.41
N ALA A 23 7.69 13.32 -7.71
CA ALA A 23 8.22 13.00 -6.40
C ALA A 23 7.28 13.52 -5.30
N ILE A 24 6.70 12.63 -4.49
CA ILE A 24 5.70 12.93 -3.47
C ILE A 24 6.27 12.61 -2.08
N TYR A 25 6.12 13.54 -1.14
CA TYR A 25 6.47 13.33 0.27
C TYR A 25 5.37 13.82 1.20
N GLY A 26 5.55 13.58 2.50
CA GLY A 26 4.60 13.91 3.55
C GLY A 26 4.00 12.64 4.17
N PHE A 27 2.79 12.75 4.71
CA PHE A 27 2.17 11.64 5.41
C PHE A 27 0.66 11.55 5.17
N MET A 28 0.15 10.33 5.33
CA MET A 28 -1.25 10.01 5.49
C MET A 28 -1.38 9.03 6.66
N ALA A 29 -2.19 9.36 7.65
CA ALA A 29 -2.34 8.56 8.86
C ALA A 29 -3.81 8.43 9.26
N VAL A 30 -4.16 7.25 9.75
CA VAL A 30 -5.49 6.98 10.33
C VAL A 30 -5.38 6.97 11.84
N ARG A 31 -6.37 7.54 12.52
CA ARG A 31 -6.51 7.55 13.98
C ARG A 31 -7.82 6.87 14.34
N GLY A 32 -7.76 5.85 15.20
CA GLY A 32 -8.96 5.24 15.77
C GLY A 32 -9.44 6.07 16.96
N LEU A 33 -10.74 6.13 17.23
CA LEU A 33 -11.20 6.82 18.44
C LEU A 33 -10.74 6.15 19.75
N SER A 34 -10.44 4.85 19.72
CA SER A 34 -9.88 4.12 20.86
C SER A 34 -8.36 4.26 21.00
N ASP A 35 -7.69 4.77 19.95
CA ASP A 35 -6.24 4.91 19.89
C ASP A 35 -5.89 6.16 19.07
N SER A 36 -5.59 7.23 19.80
CA SER A 36 -5.31 8.56 19.26
C SER A 36 -3.94 8.67 18.58
N LEU A 37 -3.11 7.63 18.60
CA LEU A 37 -1.82 7.66 17.92
C LEU A 37 -1.99 7.55 16.42
N ARG A 38 -1.11 8.21 15.66
CA ARG A 38 -1.12 8.10 14.20
C ARG A 38 -0.81 6.67 13.77
N ASN A 39 -1.63 6.13 12.88
CA ASN A 39 -1.36 4.88 12.19
C ASN A 39 -1.07 5.21 10.72
N TYR A 40 0.21 5.40 10.41
CA TYR A 40 0.66 5.84 9.10
C TYR A 40 0.36 4.79 8.03
N VAL A 41 -0.31 5.21 6.96
CA VAL A 41 -0.53 4.41 5.74
C VAL A 41 0.35 4.89 4.59
N PHE A 42 0.85 6.13 4.67
CA PHE A 42 1.92 6.69 3.88
C PHE A 42 2.76 7.60 4.79
N ASN A 43 4.09 7.52 4.69
CA ASN A 43 5.01 8.37 5.43
C ASN A 43 6.36 8.40 4.71
N ARG A 44 6.68 9.53 4.08
CA ARG A 44 7.92 9.76 3.35
C ARG A 44 8.46 11.14 3.68
N SER A 45 9.77 11.22 3.90
CA SER A 45 10.44 12.51 4.07
C SER A 45 10.66 13.15 2.69
N ARG A 46 10.98 14.44 2.68
CA ARG A 46 11.36 15.13 1.44
C ARG A 46 12.64 14.57 0.82
N ASP A 47 13.57 14.09 1.65
CA ASP A 47 14.86 13.53 1.22
C ASP A 47 14.74 12.10 0.68
N ASP A 48 13.67 11.38 1.03
CA ASP A 48 13.31 10.06 0.51
C ASP A 48 11.85 10.07 0.01
N PRO A 49 11.54 10.80 -1.07
CA PRO A 49 10.19 10.92 -1.60
C PRO A 49 9.79 9.64 -2.36
N PHE A 50 8.50 9.38 -2.45
CA PHE A 50 7.97 8.36 -3.35
C PHE A 50 7.88 8.92 -4.78
N VAL A 51 8.51 8.26 -5.75
CA VAL A 51 8.55 8.73 -7.14
C VAL A 51 7.62 7.92 -8.03
N ILE A 52 6.61 8.59 -8.58
CA ILE A 52 5.79 8.05 -9.68
C ILE A 52 6.55 8.32 -10.97
N LYS A 53 7.04 7.28 -11.64
CA LYS A 53 7.82 7.42 -12.89
C LYS A 53 6.97 7.89 -14.07
N ASP A 54 5.75 7.37 -14.19
CA ASP A 54 4.79 7.74 -15.22
C ASP A 54 3.37 7.68 -14.66
N VAL A 55 2.78 8.87 -14.49
CA VAL A 55 1.42 9.01 -13.95
C VAL A 55 0.34 8.50 -14.91
N ASN A 56 0.62 8.39 -16.21
CA ASN A 56 -0.37 7.93 -17.18
C ASN A 56 -0.51 6.41 -17.17
N SER A 57 0.60 5.69 -16.99
CA SER A 57 0.61 4.22 -16.95
C SER A 57 0.47 3.64 -15.54
N ASP A 58 1.07 4.29 -14.53
CA ASP A 58 1.07 3.80 -13.14
C ASP A 58 0.89 4.92 -12.10
N PRO A 59 -0.31 5.53 -12.00
CA PRO A 59 -0.59 6.65 -11.09
C PRO A 59 -0.70 6.26 -9.59
N PHE A 60 -0.29 5.05 -9.21
CA PHE A 60 -0.52 4.53 -7.86
C PHE A 60 0.60 4.94 -6.90
N ILE A 61 0.18 5.44 -5.73
CA ILE A 61 1.08 5.71 -4.61
C ILE A 61 1.20 4.42 -3.79
N GLN A 62 2.42 3.91 -3.65
CA GLN A 62 2.66 2.72 -2.83
C GLN A 62 2.49 3.07 -1.35
N LEU A 63 1.44 2.52 -0.76
CA LEU A 63 1.16 2.64 0.66
C LEU A 63 2.17 1.80 1.45
N SER A 64 2.61 2.30 2.60
CA SER A 64 3.36 1.48 3.56
C SER A 64 2.46 0.43 4.24
N GLY A 65 1.14 0.62 4.15
CA GLY A 65 0.15 -0.08 4.96
C GLY A 65 0.16 0.43 6.41
N PRO A 66 -0.96 0.30 7.14
CA PRO A 66 -0.98 0.66 8.54
C PRO A 66 -0.09 -0.30 9.36
N ALA A 67 0.47 0.19 10.47
CA ALA A 67 1.27 -0.61 11.39
C ALA A 67 0.42 -1.53 12.28
N ARG A 68 -0.89 -1.25 12.36
CA ARG A 68 -1.87 -1.97 13.19
C ARG A 68 -3.26 -1.84 12.59
N GLY A 69 -4.20 -2.65 13.03
CA GLY A 69 -5.55 -2.61 12.52
C GLY A 69 -6.32 -1.37 12.97
N VAL A 70 -7.09 -0.80 12.04
CA VAL A 70 -7.95 0.34 12.35
C VAL A 70 -9.35 -0.16 12.68
N ASN A 71 -9.77 -0.03 13.93
CA ASN A 71 -11.15 -0.31 14.32
C ASN A 71 -12.08 0.82 13.81
N LEU A 72 -13.13 0.43 13.10
CA LEU A 72 -14.18 1.34 12.58
C LEU A 72 -15.53 1.10 13.29
N GLN A 73 -15.56 0.40 14.43
CA GLN A 73 -16.77 0.35 15.29
C GLN A 73 -17.16 1.77 15.71
N ALA A 74 -16.17 2.60 16.05
CA ALA A 74 -16.31 4.04 16.23
C ALA A 74 -15.86 4.80 14.96
N ARG A 75 -16.00 6.14 14.96
CA ARG A 75 -15.44 6.99 13.89
C ARG A 75 -13.91 6.81 13.84
N ALA A 76 -13.33 6.85 12.65
CA ALA A 76 -11.89 6.96 12.44
C ALA A 76 -11.59 8.29 11.74
N MET A 77 -10.50 8.94 12.11
CA MET A 77 -10.06 10.17 11.47
C MET A 77 -8.88 9.87 10.55
N LEU A 78 -8.91 10.36 9.33
CA LEU A 78 -7.79 10.40 8.40
C LEU A 78 -7.18 11.79 8.47
N GLU A 79 -5.88 11.86 8.72
CA GLU A 79 -5.07 13.07 8.61
C GLU A 79 -4.10 12.89 7.44
N TYR A 80 -3.93 13.93 6.64
CA TYR A 80 -3.00 13.90 5.51
C TYR A 80 -2.41 15.29 5.27
N ASP A 81 -1.13 15.30 4.92
CA ASP A 81 -0.39 16.45 4.44
C ASP A 81 0.69 15.90 3.51
N MET A 82 0.48 16.09 2.21
CA MET A 82 1.34 15.56 1.15
C MET A 82 1.64 16.66 0.15
N LYS A 83 2.87 16.65 -0.35
CA LYS A 83 3.43 17.66 -1.25
C LYS A 83 4.22 17.00 -2.37
N VAL A 84 4.33 17.69 -3.50
CA VAL A 84 5.21 17.34 -4.62
C VAL A 84 6.49 18.15 -4.53
N VAL A 85 7.65 17.48 -4.58
CA VAL A 85 8.95 18.13 -4.63
C VAL A 85 9.08 18.90 -5.94
N ARG A 86 9.37 20.21 -5.86
CA ARG A 86 9.63 21.01 -7.06
C ARG A 86 11.12 21.00 -7.39
N ASN A 87 11.46 20.69 -8.64
CA ASN A 87 12.81 20.75 -9.22
C ASN A 87 13.90 19.92 -8.50
N GLY A 88 13.55 18.99 -7.61
CA GLY A 88 14.49 18.04 -6.97
C GLY A 88 15.60 18.62 -6.07
N GLN A 89 15.84 19.94 -6.11
CA GLN A 89 16.96 20.62 -5.43
C GLN A 89 16.56 21.98 -4.81
N GLY A 90 15.28 22.40 -4.91
CA GLY A 90 14.79 23.67 -4.34
C GLY A 90 14.51 23.61 -2.84
N GLU A 91 14.11 24.72 -2.24
CA GLU A 91 13.68 24.78 -0.83
C GLU A 91 12.27 24.18 -0.65
N GLU A 92 11.91 23.76 0.57
CA GLU A 92 10.56 23.23 0.86
C GLU A 92 9.45 24.25 0.52
N ALA A 93 9.76 25.54 0.64
CA ALA A 93 8.84 26.64 0.30
C ALA A 93 8.42 26.65 -1.18
N ASP A 94 9.24 26.06 -2.06
CA ASP A 94 8.95 25.98 -3.49
C ASP A 94 8.06 24.79 -3.87
N ASP A 95 7.92 23.82 -2.95
CA ASP A 95 7.18 22.58 -3.19
C ASP A 95 5.68 22.83 -3.31
N VAL A 96 5.02 21.96 -4.06
CA VAL A 96 3.61 22.12 -4.44
C VAL A 96 2.73 21.30 -3.50
N PRO A 97 1.80 21.92 -2.75
CA PRO A 97 0.81 21.17 -1.98
C PRO A 97 0.01 20.24 -2.87
N LEU A 98 -0.09 18.97 -2.49
CA LEU A 98 -0.87 17.95 -3.19
C LEU A 98 -2.24 17.77 -2.53
N ILE A 99 -2.23 17.44 -1.23
CA ILE A 99 -3.41 17.36 -0.38
C ILE A 99 -3.02 17.75 1.05
N ALA A 100 -3.90 18.46 1.75
CA ALA A 100 -3.73 18.75 3.17
C ALA A 100 -5.09 18.84 3.85
N GLY A 101 -5.23 18.17 4.99
CA GLY A 101 -6.46 18.24 5.80
C GLY A 101 -6.80 16.97 6.56
N THR A 102 -8.09 16.88 6.89
CA THR A 102 -8.63 15.77 7.67
C THR A 102 -9.96 15.28 7.10
N ALA A 103 -10.24 13.98 7.22
CA ALA A 103 -11.54 13.39 6.91
C ALA A 103 -11.99 12.46 8.03
N VAL A 104 -13.30 12.36 8.25
CA VAL A 104 -13.86 11.45 9.27
C VAL A 104 -14.64 10.33 8.61
N PHE A 105 -14.28 9.10 8.93
CA PHE A 105 -14.97 7.89 8.50
C PHE A 105 -15.86 7.36 9.62
N SER A 106 -17.17 7.46 9.43
CA SER A 106 -18.18 6.91 10.35
C SER A 106 -19.04 5.83 9.68
N ASN A 107 -18.81 5.54 8.40
CA ASN A 107 -19.71 4.70 7.62
C ASN A 107 -19.72 3.25 8.16
N LYS A 108 -20.90 2.80 8.60
CA LYS A 108 -21.15 1.42 9.04
C LYS A 108 -21.42 0.48 7.86
N ALA A 109 -21.66 1.01 6.66
CA ALA A 109 -21.91 0.21 5.47
C ALA A 109 -20.69 -0.64 5.08
N THR A 110 -20.99 -1.84 4.61
CA THR A 110 -20.03 -2.81 4.08
C THR A 110 -19.92 -2.63 2.56
N GLY A 111 -18.69 -2.57 2.05
CA GLY A 111 -18.44 -2.31 0.64
C GLY A 111 -17.08 -1.64 0.43
N VAL A 112 -16.66 -1.54 -0.83
CA VAL A 112 -15.56 -0.69 -1.25
C VAL A 112 -16.10 0.69 -1.56
N PHE A 113 -15.45 1.70 -1.02
CA PHE A 113 -15.79 3.10 -1.18
C PHE A 113 -14.61 3.82 -1.80
N THR A 114 -14.91 4.63 -2.80
CA THR A 114 -13.98 5.58 -3.42
C THR A 114 -14.15 6.94 -2.76
N HIS A 115 -13.06 7.47 -2.22
CA HIS A 115 -13.00 8.81 -1.62
C HIS A 115 -12.07 9.66 -2.47
N ARG A 116 -12.58 10.78 -2.99
CA ARG A 116 -11.74 11.78 -3.65
C ARG A 116 -11.29 12.80 -2.64
N ILE A 117 -9.98 12.96 -2.52
CA ILE A 117 -9.33 13.96 -1.68
C ILE A 117 -8.79 15.04 -2.60
N THR A 118 -9.19 16.28 -2.37
CA THR A 118 -8.85 17.42 -3.22
C THR A 118 -8.10 18.47 -2.42
N CYS A 119 -7.12 19.13 -3.04
CA CYS A 119 -6.48 20.30 -2.42
C CYS A 119 -7.47 21.48 -2.35
N ALA A 120 -7.68 22.00 -1.14
CA ALA A 120 -8.67 23.06 -0.89
C ALA A 120 -8.25 24.45 -1.43
N ASP A 121 -6.95 24.69 -1.57
CA ASP A 121 -6.36 26.00 -1.92
C ASP A 121 -6.30 26.30 -3.43
N ARG A 122 -6.48 25.29 -4.29
CA ARG A 122 -6.38 25.42 -5.76
C ARG A 122 -7.66 25.09 -6.53
N GLY A 123 -8.83 25.29 -5.92
CA GLY A 123 -10.11 25.04 -6.58
C GLY A 123 -10.29 23.58 -7.08
N GLY A 124 -9.63 22.61 -6.45
CA GLY A 124 -9.74 21.18 -6.79
C GLY A 124 -8.84 20.68 -7.92
N ALA A 125 -7.83 21.45 -8.35
CA ALA A 125 -6.97 21.07 -9.48
C ALA A 125 -6.05 19.85 -9.22
N ALA A 126 -5.77 19.49 -7.97
CA ALA A 126 -5.05 18.26 -7.64
C ALA A 126 -5.94 17.33 -6.82
N ALA A 127 -6.04 16.07 -7.24
CA ALA A 127 -6.96 15.11 -6.65
C ALA A 127 -6.33 13.71 -6.53
N GLU A 128 -6.49 13.14 -5.34
CA GLU A 128 -6.18 11.74 -5.07
C GLU A 128 -7.47 10.94 -4.91
N GLU A 129 -7.49 9.75 -5.50
CA GLU A 129 -8.55 8.77 -5.32
C GLU A 129 -8.08 7.69 -4.35
N MET A 130 -8.72 7.61 -3.20
CA MET A 130 -8.47 6.60 -2.19
C MET A 130 -9.59 5.55 -2.19
N ARG A 131 -9.22 4.28 -2.33
CA ARG A 131 -10.18 3.16 -2.19
C ARG A 131 -10.04 2.53 -0.82
N ARG A 132 -11.17 2.35 -0.13
CA ARG A 132 -11.23 1.76 1.22
C ARG A 132 -12.43 0.84 1.40
N ALA A 133 -12.36 -0.11 2.34
CA ALA A 133 -13.52 -0.89 2.76
C ALA A 133 -13.57 -1.07 4.28
N ARG A 134 -14.79 -1.31 4.76
CA ARG A 134 -15.03 -1.84 6.11
C ARG A 134 -15.25 -3.34 6.02
N PHE A 135 -14.48 -4.08 6.81
CA PHE A 135 -14.68 -5.51 7.01
C PHE A 135 -15.25 -5.77 8.41
N PRO A 136 -16.54 -6.15 8.53
CA PRO A 136 -17.09 -6.65 9.78
C PRO A 136 -16.41 -7.95 10.16
N ARG A 137 -16.08 -8.14 11.45
CA ARG A 137 -15.51 -9.39 11.98
C ARG A 137 -14.17 -9.82 11.31
N ALA A 138 -13.44 -8.88 10.72
CA ALA A 138 -12.08 -9.12 10.24
C ALA A 138 -11.10 -9.18 11.42
N ALA A 139 -10.24 -10.19 11.41
CA ALA A 139 -9.01 -10.23 12.20
C ALA A 139 -7.94 -9.34 11.55
N GLU A 140 -6.98 -8.91 12.37
CA GLU A 140 -5.77 -8.24 11.91
C GLU A 140 -4.79 -9.31 11.41
N ALA A 141 -4.37 -9.22 10.15
CA ALA A 141 -3.33 -10.08 9.59
C ALA A 141 -2.05 -9.28 9.36
N THR A 142 -0.98 -9.65 10.05
CA THR A 142 0.38 -9.17 9.76
C THR A 142 1.05 -10.11 8.76
N VAL A 143 1.34 -9.59 7.57
CA VAL A 143 2.01 -10.31 6.49
C VAL A 143 3.49 -9.93 6.49
N GLN A 144 4.35 -10.92 6.67
CA GLN A 144 5.80 -10.85 6.56
C GLN A 144 6.22 -11.61 5.32
N ILE A 145 7.05 -10.99 4.49
CA ILE A 145 7.52 -11.61 3.25
C ILE A 145 9.03 -11.58 3.24
N ARG A 146 9.63 -12.74 2.97
CA ARG A 146 11.06 -12.92 2.92
C ARG A 146 11.45 -13.50 1.58
N ILE A 147 12.41 -12.86 0.93
CA ILE A 147 13.08 -13.41 -0.24
C ILE A 147 14.27 -14.19 0.28
N ILE A 148 14.22 -15.52 0.14
CA ILE A 148 15.21 -16.43 0.70
C ILE A 148 16.38 -16.61 -0.26
N GLU A 149 16.06 -16.75 -1.56
CA GLU A 149 17.03 -16.91 -2.64
C GLU A 149 16.46 -16.24 -3.89
N LEU A 150 17.31 -15.61 -4.69
CA LEU A 150 16.99 -15.14 -6.03
C LEU A 150 17.63 -16.07 -7.05
N ALA A 151 16.93 -16.34 -8.15
CA ALA A 151 17.53 -17.07 -9.26
C ALA A 151 18.67 -16.23 -9.83
N LYS A 152 19.85 -16.84 -9.99
CA LYS A 152 20.98 -16.18 -10.65
C LYS A 152 20.62 -15.95 -12.11
N HIS A 153 20.75 -14.71 -12.58
CA HIS A 153 20.64 -14.42 -14.00
C HIS A 153 21.97 -14.74 -14.67
N ASP A 154 21.93 -15.46 -15.79
CA ASP A 154 23.10 -15.77 -16.60
C ASP A 154 23.48 -14.55 -17.45
N GLY A 155 24.01 -13.51 -16.81
CA GLY A 155 24.46 -12.29 -17.50
C GLY A 155 24.80 -11.12 -16.57
N ASN A 156 26.03 -10.62 -16.67
CA ASN A 156 26.58 -9.38 -16.11
C ASN A 156 25.89 -8.76 -14.87
N GLY A 157 25.89 -9.48 -13.75
CA GLY A 157 26.27 -8.98 -12.41
C GLY A 157 25.57 -7.76 -11.77
N ASN A 158 24.45 -7.24 -12.30
CA ASN A 158 23.79 -6.08 -11.68
C ASN A 158 22.25 -6.05 -11.81
N GLY A 159 21.62 -7.21 -12.00
CA GLY A 159 20.19 -7.31 -12.31
C GLY A 159 19.35 -7.63 -11.07
N GLY A 160 18.83 -6.60 -10.39
CA GLY A 160 17.80 -6.81 -9.36
C GLY A 160 16.49 -7.33 -9.96
N LEU A 161 15.73 -8.10 -9.18
CA LEU A 161 14.44 -8.64 -9.59
C LEU A 161 13.33 -7.61 -9.36
N ASP A 162 12.64 -7.17 -10.41
CA ASP A 162 11.40 -6.39 -10.24
C ASP A 162 10.30 -7.31 -9.72
N LEU A 163 9.90 -7.09 -8.46
CA LEU A 163 8.96 -7.92 -7.73
C LEU A 163 7.72 -7.12 -7.37
N SER A 164 6.55 -7.63 -7.77
CA SER A 164 5.27 -7.16 -7.27
C SER A 164 4.56 -8.23 -6.47
N ILE A 165 3.95 -7.80 -5.36
CA ILE A 165 3.24 -8.60 -4.38
C ILE A 165 1.91 -7.93 -4.06
N THR A 166 0.83 -8.61 -4.40
CA THR A 166 -0.52 -8.12 -4.15
C THR A 166 -1.29 -9.03 -3.22
N GLY A 167 -2.08 -8.42 -2.33
CA GLY A 167 -3.10 -9.07 -1.52
C GLY A 167 -4.46 -8.98 -2.20
N PHE A 168 -5.23 -10.05 -2.19
CA PHE A 168 -6.61 -10.06 -2.68
C PHE A 168 -7.57 -10.30 -1.53
N VAL A 169 -8.76 -9.69 -1.58
CA VAL A 169 -9.87 -10.01 -0.68
C VAL A 169 -11.05 -10.52 -1.51
N PRO A 170 -11.49 -11.79 -1.37
CA PRO A 170 -12.48 -12.39 -2.28
C PRO A 170 -13.81 -11.66 -2.38
N THR A 171 -14.21 -10.96 -1.30
CA THR A 171 -15.43 -10.15 -1.29
C THR A 171 -15.37 -9.02 -2.33
N PHE A 172 -14.17 -8.58 -2.71
CA PHE A 172 -13.91 -7.50 -3.67
C PHE A 172 -12.79 -7.94 -4.63
N PRO A 173 -13.08 -8.86 -5.58
CA PRO A 173 -12.05 -9.51 -6.40
C PRO A 173 -11.36 -8.55 -7.38
N GLU A 174 -12.00 -7.42 -7.68
CA GLU A 174 -11.45 -6.35 -8.52
C GLU A 174 -10.46 -5.45 -7.78
N ASP A 175 -10.53 -5.45 -6.45
CA ASP A 175 -9.69 -4.61 -5.60
C ASP A 175 -8.49 -5.42 -5.08
N THR A 176 -7.29 -4.95 -5.43
CA THR A 176 -6.03 -5.53 -4.95
C THR A 176 -5.35 -4.58 -3.98
N ILE A 177 -4.79 -5.14 -2.93
CA ILE A 177 -3.94 -4.42 -1.98
C ILE A 177 -2.52 -4.55 -2.49
N MET A 178 -1.88 -3.44 -2.84
CA MET A 178 -0.45 -3.49 -3.15
C MET A 178 0.32 -3.66 -1.83
N LEU A 179 0.88 -4.85 -1.60
CA LEU A 179 1.72 -5.11 -0.44
C LEU A 179 3.13 -4.62 -0.75
N PHE A 180 3.71 -5.06 -1.87
CA PHE A 180 5.04 -4.62 -2.28
C PHE A 180 5.10 -4.46 -3.80
N ARG A 181 5.84 -3.45 -4.25
CA ARG A 181 6.27 -3.28 -5.64
C ARG A 181 7.64 -2.66 -5.62
N GLY A 182 8.58 -3.21 -6.38
CA GLY A 182 9.91 -2.63 -6.54
C GLY A 182 10.97 -3.67 -6.85
N VAL A 183 12.18 -3.18 -7.12
CA VAL A 183 13.34 -4.00 -7.44
C VAL A 183 13.98 -4.51 -6.15
N VAL A 184 14.15 -5.82 -6.06
CA VAL A 184 14.87 -6.50 -4.97
C VAL A 184 16.26 -6.89 -5.46
N GLY A 185 17.30 -6.47 -4.76
CA GLY A 185 18.68 -6.84 -5.11
C GLY A 185 19.01 -8.29 -4.78
N ASP A 186 20.16 -8.78 -5.25
CA ASP A 186 20.57 -10.20 -5.26
C ASP A 186 20.79 -10.87 -3.89
N ALA A 187 20.54 -10.16 -2.79
CA ALA A 187 20.68 -10.66 -1.43
C ALA A 187 19.34 -11.01 -0.81
N PRO A 188 19.27 -12.05 0.06
CA PRO A 188 18.08 -12.35 0.83
C PRO A 188 17.63 -11.13 1.65
N CYS A 189 16.35 -10.78 1.60
CA CYS A 189 15.82 -9.63 2.31
C CYS A 189 14.44 -9.90 2.94
N GLU A 190 14.20 -9.31 4.10
CA GLU A 190 12.86 -9.23 4.69
C GLU A 190 12.18 -7.96 4.17
N LEU A 191 11.07 -8.14 3.46
CA LEU A 191 10.21 -7.04 3.06
C LEU A 191 9.44 -6.51 4.27
N ARG A 192 8.87 -5.31 4.13
CA ARG A 192 8.11 -4.65 5.19
C ARG A 192 6.94 -5.52 5.69
N ARG A 193 6.50 -5.25 6.91
CA ARG A 193 5.31 -5.87 7.51
C ARG A 193 4.08 -5.12 7.07
N PHE A 194 3.07 -5.85 6.62
CA PHE A 194 1.81 -5.25 6.16
C PHE A 194 0.66 -5.72 7.03
N VAL A 195 -0.18 -4.79 7.47
CA VAL A 195 -1.39 -5.12 8.21
C VAL A 195 -2.62 -5.02 7.30
N VAL A 196 -3.39 -6.11 7.25
CA VAL A 196 -4.55 -6.27 6.35
C VAL A 196 -5.79 -6.77 7.11
N ALA A 197 -6.98 -6.27 6.75
CA ALA A 197 -8.28 -6.75 7.21
C ALA A 197 -8.83 -7.89 6.31
N TYR A 198 -9.43 -8.94 6.90
CA TYR A 198 -9.35 -10.29 6.32
C TYR A 198 -10.68 -11.04 5.99
N LEU A 199 -10.68 -11.88 4.91
CA LEU A 199 -11.33 -13.23 4.88
C LEU A 199 -10.61 -14.33 4.06
N ILE A 200 -9.83 -14.03 3.02
CA ILE A 200 -8.84 -14.93 2.39
C ILE A 200 -7.74 -14.03 1.85
N LEU A 201 -6.47 -14.27 2.17
CA LEU A 201 -5.36 -13.54 1.57
C LEU A 201 -4.72 -14.41 0.49
N ARG A 202 -4.85 -13.97 -0.77
CA ARG A 202 -4.01 -14.49 -1.85
C ARG A 202 -2.83 -13.54 -2.01
N VAL A 203 -1.62 -14.08 -2.06
CA VAL A 203 -0.41 -13.31 -2.36
C VAL A 203 0.07 -13.73 -3.74
N GLU A 204 0.14 -12.80 -4.68
CA GLU A 204 0.69 -13.07 -6.02
C GLU A 204 2.08 -12.45 -6.14
N ALA A 205 3.11 -13.26 -6.37
CA ALA A 205 4.47 -12.80 -6.64
C ALA A 205 4.73 -12.85 -8.14
N ARG A 206 5.20 -11.73 -8.72
CA ARG A 206 5.59 -11.63 -10.13
C ARG A 206 7.01 -11.12 -10.24
N GLY A 207 7.86 -11.84 -10.97
CA GLY A 207 9.23 -11.44 -11.28
C GLY A 207 9.38 -11.02 -12.75
N GLY A 208 10.06 -9.89 -12.99
CA GLY A 208 10.50 -9.44 -14.31
C GLY A 208 11.99 -9.12 -14.33
N ASP A 209 12.64 -9.38 -15.47
CA ASP A 209 14.05 -9.07 -15.70
C ASP A 209 14.10 -7.80 -16.57
N ASP A 210 14.69 -6.72 -16.03
CA ASP A 210 14.89 -5.39 -16.62
C ASP A 210 13.69 -4.65 -17.29
N ALA A 211 13.66 -3.34 -17.06
CA ALA A 211 12.62 -2.42 -17.51
C ALA A 211 12.63 -2.23 -19.04
N GLY A 212 11.96 -3.09 -19.80
CA GLY A 212 11.74 -2.83 -21.23
C GLY A 212 11.17 -3.94 -22.10
N SER A 213 11.13 -5.20 -21.66
CA SER A 213 10.65 -6.29 -22.52
C SER A 213 9.16 -6.61 -22.31
N SER A 214 8.37 -6.42 -23.36
CA SER A 214 6.92 -6.66 -23.40
C SER A 214 6.52 -8.15 -23.56
N SER A 215 7.45 -9.08 -23.35
CA SER A 215 7.19 -10.53 -23.37
C SER A 215 6.77 -11.03 -21.99
N TRP A 216 5.57 -10.62 -21.55
CA TRP A 216 5.06 -10.76 -20.19
C TRP A 216 4.42 -12.12 -19.86
N ALA A 217 4.82 -13.23 -20.49
CA ALA A 217 4.27 -14.55 -20.12
C ALA A 217 4.65 -14.89 -18.66
N ARG A 218 3.73 -14.56 -17.76
CA ARG A 218 3.95 -14.26 -16.33
C ARG A 218 4.47 -15.48 -15.56
N ARG A 219 5.70 -15.44 -15.08
CA ARG A 219 6.12 -16.28 -13.94
C ARG A 219 5.42 -15.74 -12.70
N ALA A 220 4.23 -16.27 -12.40
CA ALA A 220 3.39 -15.83 -11.30
C ALA A 220 3.21 -16.95 -10.28
N GLY A 221 3.59 -16.68 -9.04
CA GLY A 221 3.38 -17.54 -7.89
C GLY A 221 2.16 -17.11 -7.09
N LYS A 222 1.41 -18.05 -6.51
CA LYS A 222 0.27 -17.73 -5.63
C LYS A 222 0.43 -18.39 -4.27
N PHE A 223 0.23 -17.66 -3.19
CA PHE A 223 -0.01 -18.19 -1.85
C PHE A 223 -1.48 -18.00 -1.51
N ALA A 224 -2.05 -18.89 -0.71
CA ALA A 224 -3.42 -18.74 -0.22
C ALA A 224 -3.47 -19.14 1.25
N PHE A 225 -3.88 -18.20 2.08
CA PHE A 225 -4.06 -18.42 3.50
C PHE A 225 -5.56 -18.35 3.82
N ARG A 226 -5.99 -19.07 4.87
CA ARG A 226 -7.32 -18.95 5.48
C ARG A 226 -7.15 -18.32 6.86
N ALA A 227 -8.03 -17.39 7.26
CA ALA A 227 -7.87 -16.73 8.55
C ALA A 227 -8.09 -17.72 9.66
N THR A 228 -7.37 -17.43 10.72
CA THR A 228 -7.64 -17.92 12.05
C THR A 228 -7.88 -16.72 12.95
N VAL A 229 -8.53 -16.94 14.10
CA VAL A 229 -8.76 -15.89 15.10
C VAL A 229 -7.45 -15.39 15.71
N HIS A 230 -6.48 -16.29 15.83
CA HIS A 230 -5.15 -16.06 16.37
C HIS A 230 -4.19 -17.12 15.83
N GLY A 231 -2.90 -16.82 15.84
CA GLY A 231 -1.83 -17.76 15.49
C GLY A 231 -1.06 -17.32 14.25
N SER A 232 -0.18 -18.17 13.75
CA SER A 232 0.63 -17.87 12.56
C SER A 232 0.76 -19.08 11.65
N ILE A 233 0.80 -18.82 10.35
CA ILE A 233 1.15 -19.80 9.34
C ILE A 233 2.33 -19.28 8.53
N THR A 234 3.16 -20.19 8.02
CA THR A 234 4.25 -19.86 7.11
C THR A 234 4.19 -20.82 5.94
N ASP A 235 4.25 -20.28 4.73
CA ASP A 235 4.34 -21.05 3.50
C ASP A 235 5.54 -20.54 2.69
N ARG A 236 6.39 -21.46 2.26
CA ARG A 236 7.59 -21.18 1.49
C ARG A 236 7.45 -21.88 0.15
N ARG A 237 7.63 -21.11 -0.93
CA ARG A 237 7.55 -21.62 -2.30
C ARG A 237 8.77 -21.21 -3.10
N LYS A 238 9.26 -22.15 -3.89
CA LYS A 238 10.30 -21.92 -4.89
C LYS A 238 9.62 -21.65 -6.23
N PHE A 239 9.94 -20.51 -6.82
CA PHE A 239 9.58 -20.14 -8.19
C PHE A 239 10.85 -20.11 -9.04
N ASP A 240 10.68 -20.08 -10.36
CA ASP A 240 11.82 -20.05 -11.30
C ASP A 240 12.65 -18.76 -11.20
N PHE A 241 12.15 -17.72 -10.52
CA PHE A 241 12.84 -16.45 -10.30
C PHE A 241 13.28 -16.21 -8.85
N ALA A 242 12.62 -16.82 -7.86
CA ALA A 242 12.92 -16.60 -6.46
C ALA A 242 12.34 -17.70 -5.56
N THR A 243 12.98 -17.93 -4.42
CA THR A 243 12.38 -18.61 -3.28
C THR A 243 11.78 -17.56 -2.35
N VAL A 244 10.45 -17.57 -2.23
CA VAL A 244 9.69 -16.62 -1.41
C VAL A 244 9.05 -17.35 -0.24
N GLU A 245 9.24 -16.81 0.96
CA GLU A 245 8.56 -17.23 2.17
C GLU A 245 7.56 -16.15 2.58
N VAL A 246 6.32 -16.55 2.83
CA VAL A 246 5.27 -15.68 3.35
C VAL A 246 4.81 -16.22 4.69
N LYS A 247 4.98 -15.41 5.73
CA LYS A 247 4.46 -15.65 7.07
C LYS A 247 3.29 -14.73 7.33
N VAL A 248 2.16 -15.30 7.72
CA VAL A 248 0.97 -14.54 8.13
C VAL A 248 0.71 -14.81 9.60
N THR A 249 0.59 -13.75 10.40
CA THR A 249 0.23 -13.82 11.82
C THR A 249 -1.10 -13.11 12.03
N TRP A 250 -2.05 -13.79 12.65
CA TRP A 250 -3.35 -13.24 12.99
C TRP A 250 -3.40 -12.86 14.46
N SER A 251 -3.95 -11.68 14.71
CA SER A 251 -4.28 -11.15 16.02
C SER A 251 -5.74 -10.72 16.01
N ASN A 252 -6.39 -10.86 17.17
CA ASN A 252 -7.69 -10.26 17.34
C ASN A 252 -7.49 -8.76 17.61
N ILE A 253 -8.24 -7.91 16.93
CA ILE A 253 -8.41 -6.53 17.37
C ILE A 253 -9.30 -6.59 18.59
N VAL A 254 -8.90 -5.97 19.70
CA VAL A 254 -9.79 -5.82 20.86
C VAL A 254 -11.06 -5.12 20.39
N THR A 255 -12.12 -5.89 20.19
CA THR A 255 -13.46 -5.39 19.92
C THR A 255 -14.11 -5.19 21.28
N TYR A 256 -14.42 -3.94 21.62
CA TYR A 256 -15.31 -3.69 22.74
C TYR A 256 -16.69 -4.29 22.40
N PRO A 257 -17.34 -5.02 23.33
CA PRO A 257 -18.65 -5.59 23.08
C PRO A 257 -19.66 -4.48 22.73
N ASP A 258 -20.55 -4.77 21.79
CA ASP A 258 -21.57 -3.85 21.28
C ASP A 258 -22.65 -3.48 22.34
N ASP A 259 -22.55 -3.97 23.59
CA ASP A 259 -23.55 -3.84 24.67
C ASP A 259 -23.31 -2.69 25.67
N MET A 260 -22.57 -1.63 25.29
CA MET A 260 -22.45 -0.40 26.09
C MET A 260 -22.87 0.88 25.34
N MET A 261 -23.96 0.82 24.58
CA MET A 261 -24.73 2.01 24.17
C MET A 261 -26.22 1.74 24.16
#